data_AF-A0A7Y4S784-F1
#
_entry.id   AF-A0A7Y4S784-F1
#
_cell.length_a   1.000
_cell.length_b   1.000
_cell.length_c   1.000
_cell.angle_alpha   90.00
_cell.angle_beta   90.00
_cell.angle_gamma   90.00
#
_symmetry.space_group_name_H-M   'P 1'
#
loop_
_entity.id
_entity.type
_entity.pdbx_description
1 polymer ?
#
loop_
_entity_poly.entity_id
_entity_poly.type
_entity_poly.pdbx_seq_one_letter_code
_entity_poly.pdbx_strand_id
1 'polypeptide(L)'
;MKIKQLTLALIALSAFTGAQANCIVYTDTDYTGKSMDLANGTEMPTLSLGFDNKISSVVLTGGSVLHAWDRTGYQGEELLFADNIERIAPQVGNDKISSLKCVGSKPALRTPLDPSPRPIGGAPLPYGPDTCKQGYVWREAYPNDHVCVTPVSREQAKADNAQRQARMASPHAKSDNDSCVMGYVWREAIPSDHVCVTGDIRERTKQENAEAASHKVRP
;
A
#
# COMPACT_ATOMS: atom_id res chain seq x y z
N MET A 1 -9.03 -62.64 46.34
CA MET A 1 -8.25 -61.72 45.48
C MET A 1 -9.24 -60.95 44.60
N LYS A 2 -9.50 -59.66 44.88
CA LYS A 2 -10.32 -58.79 44.03
C LYS A 2 -9.39 -57.80 43.33
N ILE A 3 -9.20 -57.98 42.03
CA ILE A 3 -8.42 -57.06 41.19
C ILE A 3 -9.32 -55.85 40.91
N LYS A 4 -8.99 -54.69 41.48
CA LYS A 4 -9.66 -53.41 41.18
C LYS A 4 -9.32 -53.05 39.73
N GLN A 5 -10.35 -52.97 38.87
CA GLN A 5 -10.19 -52.42 37.53
C GLN A 5 -9.82 -50.93 37.63
N LEU A 6 -8.65 -50.59 37.11
CA LEU A 6 -8.16 -49.23 37.00
C LEU A 6 -8.69 -48.67 35.67
N THR A 7 -9.79 -47.92 35.70
CA THR A 7 -10.30 -47.20 34.53
C THR A 7 -9.34 -46.07 34.18
N LEU A 8 -8.58 -46.27 33.10
CA LEU A 8 -7.71 -45.28 32.49
C LEU A 8 -8.60 -44.25 31.79
N ALA A 9 -8.74 -43.05 32.37
CA ALA A 9 -9.39 -41.94 31.69
C ALA A 9 -8.50 -41.49 30.52
N LEU A 10 -8.90 -41.83 29.29
CA LEU A 10 -8.36 -41.20 28.09
C LEU A 10 -8.78 -39.73 28.11
N ILE A 11 -7.90 -38.85 28.59
CA ILE A 11 -8.03 -37.42 28.34
C ILE A 11 -7.71 -37.25 26.86
N ALA A 12 -8.75 -37.13 26.03
CA ALA A 12 -8.59 -36.66 24.66
C ALA A 12 -8.01 -35.25 24.74
N LEU A 13 -6.71 -35.12 24.45
CA LEU A 13 -6.07 -33.83 24.25
C LEU A 13 -6.62 -33.28 22.93
N SER A 14 -7.77 -32.62 22.99
CA SER A 14 -8.30 -31.86 21.86
C SER A 14 -7.29 -30.78 21.55
N ALA A 15 -6.46 -31.00 20.53
CA ALA A 15 -5.67 -29.97 19.91
C ALA A 15 -6.66 -28.94 19.34
N PHE A 16 -6.87 -27.86 20.08
CA PHE A 16 -7.48 -26.66 19.52
C PHE A 16 -6.50 -26.11 18.49
N THR A 17 -6.63 -26.52 17.23
CA THR A 17 -6.04 -25.79 16.12
C THR A 17 -6.88 -24.52 15.94
N GLY A 18 -6.70 -23.54 16.83
CA GLY A 18 -7.17 -22.19 16.55
C GLY A 18 -6.50 -21.70 15.26
N ALA A 19 -7.25 -21.05 14.38
CA ALA A 19 -6.69 -20.48 13.16
C ALA A 19 -5.53 -19.54 13.54
N GLN A 20 -4.31 -19.87 13.14
CA GLN A 20 -3.13 -19.11 13.51
C GLN A 20 -3.20 -17.73 12.84
N ALA A 21 -3.01 -16.67 13.65
CA ALA A 21 -3.09 -15.30 13.16
C ALA A 21 -1.75 -14.91 12.52
N ASN A 22 -1.70 -14.96 11.19
CA ASN A 22 -0.48 -14.72 10.42
C ASN A 22 -0.72 -13.66 9.35
N CYS A 23 0.35 -12.99 8.96
CA CYS A 23 0.37 -12.10 7.81
C CYS A 23 1.31 -12.68 6.76
N ILE A 24 0.79 -13.02 5.61
CA ILE A 24 1.58 -13.58 4.50
C ILE A 24 1.70 -12.50 3.43
N VAL A 25 2.93 -12.15 3.09
CA VAL A 25 3.23 -11.17 2.03
C VAL A 25 3.84 -11.86 0.83
N TYR A 26 3.49 -11.40 -0.37
CA TYR A 26 3.89 -11.98 -1.65
C TYR A 26 4.53 -10.94 -2.54
N THR A 27 5.54 -11.34 -3.33
CA THR A 27 6.20 -10.41 -4.25
C THR A 27 5.37 -10.07 -5.47
N ASP A 28 4.41 -10.93 -5.84
CA ASP A 28 3.62 -10.79 -7.05
C ASP A 28 2.15 -10.63 -6.67
N THR A 29 1.31 -10.28 -7.64
CA THR A 29 -0.13 -10.15 -7.42
C THR A 29 -0.79 -11.51 -7.28
N ASP A 30 -2.04 -11.50 -6.81
CA ASP A 30 -2.90 -12.69 -6.79
C ASP A 30 -2.29 -13.83 -5.94
N TYR A 31 -1.51 -13.46 -4.92
CA TYR A 31 -0.86 -14.35 -3.95
C TYR A 31 0.17 -15.30 -4.55
N THR A 32 0.91 -14.82 -5.55
CA THR A 32 1.94 -15.60 -6.27
C THR A 32 3.35 -15.08 -6.03
N GLY A 33 4.35 -15.73 -6.63
CA GLY A 33 5.75 -15.36 -6.47
C GLY A 33 6.35 -15.81 -5.14
N LYS A 34 7.35 -15.08 -4.66
CA LYS A 34 8.03 -15.39 -3.40
C LYS A 34 7.17 -14.93 -2.23
N SER A 35 7.00 -15.78 -1.21
CA SER A 35 6.18 -15.49 -0.03
C SER A 35 6.99 -15.47 1.26
N MET A 36 6.53 -14.67 2.23
CA MET A 36 7.03 -14.64 3.60
C MET A 36 5.86 -14.70 4.56
N ASP A 37 5.89 -15.68 5.47
CA ASP A 37 4.88 -15.87 6.52
C ASP A 37 5.37 -15.23 7.83
N LEU A 38 4.60 -14.25 8.31
CA LEU A 38 4.86 -13.52 9.55
C LEU A 38 3.87 -14.01 10.60
N ALA A 39 4.39 -14.71 11.61
CA ALA A 39 3.59 -15.06 12.78
C ALA A 39 3.14 -13.80 13.54
N ASN A 40 2.04 -13.89 14.29
CA ASN A 40 1.62 -12.83 15.20
C ASN A 40 2.78 -12.31 16.09
N GLY A 41 2.93 -10.99 16.17
CA GLY A 41 3.95 -10.31 16.96
C GLY A 41 5.28 -10.17 16.24
N THR A 42 5.41 -10.70 15.02
CA THR A 42 6.60 -10.50 14.21
C THR A 42 6.75 -9.03 13.86
N GLU A 43 7.90 -8.47 14.20
CA GLU A 43 8.30 -7.14 13.74
C GLU A 43 9.53 -7.23 12.84
N MET A 44 9.49 -6.50 11.74
CA MET A 44 10.56 -6.43 10.75
C MET A 44 10.91 -4.97 10.48
N PRO A 45 11.88 -4.39 11.19
CA PRO A 45 12.27 -2.99 11.01
C PRO A 45 12.95 -2.75 9.66
N THR A 46 13.45 -3.79 9.01
CA THR A 46 14.01 -3.70 7.66
C THR A 46 13.62 -4.96 6.90
N LEU A 47 13.01 -4.80 5.73
CA LEU A 47 12.79 -5.90 4.80
C LEU A 47 14.10 -6.28 4.11
N SER A 48 14.32 -7.59 4.00
CA SER A 48 15.50 -8.16 3.35
C SER A 48 15.07 -9.35 2.49
N LEU A 49 16.03 -10.10 1.93
CA LEU A 49 15.76 -11.30 1.15
C LEU A 49 14.88 -11.04 -0.09
N GLY A 50 14.95 -9.86 -0.70
CA GLY A 50 14.20 -9.52 -1.90
C GLY A 50 12.71 -9.21 -1.68
N PHE A 51 12.32 -8.83 -0.45
CA PHE A 51 10.97 -8.33 -0.15
C PHE A 51 10.90 -6.79 -0.06
N ASP A 52 12.04 -6.14 0.20
CA ASP A 52 12.12 -4.69 0.22
C ASP A 52 11.69 -4.15 -1.15
N ASN A 53 10.68 -3.28 -1.17
CA ASN A 53 10.14 -2.72 -2.40
C ASN A 53 9.74 -3.80 -3.42
N LYS A 54 9.17 -4.92 -2.94
CA LYS A 54 8.70 -6.02 -3.79
C LYS A 54 7.32 -6.55 -3.47
N ILE A 55 6.70 -6.14 -2.37
CA ILE A 55 5.43 -6.74 -1.94
C ILE A 55 4.27 -6.22 -2.82
N SER A 56 3.51 -7.15 -3.39
CA SER A 56 2.43 -6.88 -4.34
C SER A 56 1.06 -7.46 -3.94
N SER A 57 1.01 -8.44 -3.03
CA SER A 57 -0.24 -8.96 -2.44
C SER A 57 -0.08 -9.46 -1.00
N VAL A 58 -1.16 -9.45 -0.22
CA VAL A 58 -1.18 -9.82 1.22
C VAL A 58 -2.34 -10.75 1.53
N VAL A 59 -2.08 -11.81 2.30
CA VAL A 59 -3.10 -12.67 2.92
C VAL A 59 -3.01 -12.54 4.45
N LEU A 60 -4.14 -12.32 5.09
CA LEU A 60 -4.27 -12.18 6.53
C LEU A 60 -5.17 -13.30 7.07
N THR A 61 -4.66 -14.08 8.01
CA THR A 61 -5.39 -15.20 8.63
C THR A 61 -5.62 -14.94 10.11
N GLY A 62 -6.59 -15.67 10.71
CA GLY A 62 -6.83 -15.61 12.15
C GLY A 62 -7.16 -14.22 12.69
N GLY A 63 -7.66 -13.33 11.82
CA GLY A 63 -7.92 -11.93 12.15
C GLY A 63 -6.64 -11.13 12.42
N SER A 64 -5.53 -11.40 11.73
CA SER A 64 -4.34 -10.55 11.80
C SER A 64 -4.55 -9.20 11.11
N VAL A 65 -3.72 -8.23 11.50
CA VAL A 65 -3.55 -6.93 10.84
C VAL A 65 -2.08 -6.77 10.52
N LEU A 66 -1.77 -6.39 9.29
CA LEU A 66 -0.42 -6.05 8.88
C LEU A 66 -0.27 -4.54 8.86
N HIS A 67 0.63 -4.03 9.69
CA HIS A 67 1.13 -2.67 9.60
C HIS A 67 2.38 -2.70 8.70
N ALA A 68 2.44 -1.81 7.72
CA ALA A 68 3.52 -1.73 6.75
C ALA A 68 3.97 -0.29 6.59
N TRP A 69 5.27 -0.05 6.42
CA TRP A 69 5.81 1.28 6.19
C TRP A 69 6.69 1.34 4.96
N ASP A 70 6.70 2.51 4.32
CA ASP A 70 7.48 2.80 3.11
C ASP A 70 8.98 3.00 3.37
N ARG A 71 9.37 3.18 4.63
CA ARG A 71 10.78 3.25 5.05
C ARG A 71 11.10 2.25 6.13
N THR A 72 12.39 2.03 6.32
CA THR A 72 12.91 1.19 7.40
C THR A 72 12.67 1.84 8.76
N GLY A 73 12.69 1.02 9.82
CA GLY A 73 12.49 1.45 11.20
C GLY A 73 11.05 1.91 11.50
N TYR A 74 10.06 1.46 10.74
CA TYR A 74 8.64 1.83 10.90
C TYR A 74 8.42 3.35 10.71
N GLN A 75 9.14 3.94 9.77
CA GLN A 75 9.10 5.37 9.49
C GLN A 75 8.37 5.66 8.18
N GLY A 76 7.87 6.89 8.06
CA GLY A 76 7.17 7.33 6.85
C GLY A 76 5.70 6.98 6.87
N GLU A 77 5.15 6.63 5.72
CA GLU A 77 3.73 6.36 5.58
C GLU A 77 3.41 4.97 6.13
N GLU A 78 2.47 4.90 7.07
CA GLU A 78 1.94 3.65 7.61
C GLU A 78 0.72 3.20 6.80
N LEU A 79 0.74 1.94 6.39
CA LEU A 79 -0.32 1.26 5.66
C LEU A 79 -0.87 0.15 6.53
N LEU A 80 -2.19 0.13 6.70
CA LEU A 80 -2.89 -0.83 7.54
C LEU A 80 -3.70 -1.79 6.68
N PHE A 81 -3.28 -3.04 6.60
CA PHE A 81 -4.04 -4.10 5.95
C PHE A 81 -4.79 -4.90 7.02
N ALA A 82 -6.12 -4.95 6.89
CA ALA A 82 -7.01 -5.68 7.81
C ALA A 82 -7.89 -6.71 7.09
N ASP A 83 -7.75 -6.82 5.77
CA ASP A 83 -8.41 -7.79 4.90
C ASP A 83 -7.40 -8.28 3.83
N ASN A 84 -7.71 -9.36 3.12
CA ASN A 84 -6.85 -9.88 2.06
C ASN A 84 -6.81 -8.94 0.87
N ILE A 85 -5.61 -8.74 0.30
CA ILE A 85 -5.38 -7.79 -0.80
C ILE A 85 -4.68 -8.51 -1.95
N GLU A 86 -5.41 -8.78 -3.03
CA GLU A 86 -4.90 -9.45 -4.25
C GLU A 86 -3.90 -8.57 -5.01
N ARG A 87 -4.08 -7.25 -4.95
CA ARG A 87 -3.23 -6.27 -5.63
C ARG A 87 -3.07 -5.04 -4.75
N ILE A 88 -1.85 -4.80 -4.28
CA ILE A 88 -1.52 -3.67 -3.40
C ILE A 88 -1.33 -2.37 -4.19
N ALA A 89 -0.94 -2.46 -5.48
CA ALA A 89 -0.68 -1.30 -6.32
C ALA A 89 -1.82 -0.26 -6.34
N PRO A 90 -3.11 -0.64 -6.49
CA PRO A 90 -4.23 0.31 -6.44
C PRO A 90 -4.45 0.97 -5.07
N GLN A 91 -3.82 0.45 -4.03
CA GLN A 91 -4.04 0.84 -2.64
C GLN A 91 -2.95 1.77 -2.11
N VAL A 92 -1.70 1.40 -2.36
CA VAL A 92 -0.55 2.06 -1.69
C VAL A 92 0.66 2.23 -2.64
N GLY A 93 0.49 1.87 -3.92
CA GLY A 93 1.58 1.74 -4.88
C GLY A 93 2.31 0.40 -4.77
N ASN A 94 2.71 -0.17 -5.90
CA ASN A 94 3.50 -1.40 -5.92
C ASN A 94 4.91 -1.12 -5.38
N ASP A 95 5.54 -2.11 -4.75
CA ASP A 95 6.99 -2.06 -4.54
C ASP A 95 7.50 -0.90 -3.68
N LYS A 96 6.78 -0.55 -2.60
CA LYS A 96 7.18 0.56 -1.70
C LYS A 96 7.45 0.18 -0.26
N ILE A 97 7.10 -1.04 0.16
CA ILE A 97 7.13 -1.41 1.56
C ILE A 97 8.57 -1.80 1.94
N SER A 98 9.05 -1.28 3.08
CA SER A 98 10.41 -1.48 3.60
C SER A 98 10.47 -1.91 5.07
N SER A 99 9.37 -1.83 5.82
CA SER A 99 9.27 -2.43 7.17
C SER A 99 7.84 -2.88 7.49
N LEU A 100 7.69 -3.89 8.36
CA LEU A 100 6.42 -4.56 8.65
C LEU A 100 6.25 -4.87 10.14
N LYS A 101 5.00 -4.90 10.61
CA LYS A 101 4.59 -5.55 11.87
C LYS A 101 3.31 -6.33 11.65
N CYS A 102 3.31 -7.61 12.03
CA CYS A 102 2.12 -8.44 12.01
C CYS A 102 1.51 -8.52 13.41
N VAL A 103 0.24 -8.13 13.55
CA VAL A 103 -0.46 -8.09 14.84
C VAL A 103 -1.69 -9.01 14.78
N GLY A 104 -1.75 -10.00 15.66
CA GLY A 104 -2.71 -11.10 15.65
C GLY A 104 -4.06 -10.78 16.28
N SER A 105 -4.51 -9.54 16.15
CA SER A 105 -5.89 -9.17 16.42
C SER A 105 -6.24 -7.91 15.64
N LYS A 106 -7.10 -8.06 14.62
CA LYS A 106 -8.05 -7.05 14.19
C LYS A 106 -8.62 -6.54 15.50
N PRO A 107 -8.49 -5.25 15.85
CA PRO A 107 -9.01 -4.75 17.10
C PRO A 107 -10.45 -5.24 17.17
N ALA A 108 -10.70 -6.24 18.01
CA ALA A 108 -12.04 -6.65 18.31
C ALA A 108 -12.67 -5.36 18.80
N LEU A 109 -13.71 -4.87 18.12
CA LEU A 109 -14.51 -3.74 18.55
C LEU A 109 -14.73 -3.93 20.06
N ARG A 110 -13.91 -3.27 20.87
CA ARG A 110 -13.94 -3.50 22.31
C ARG A 110 -15.23 -2.84 22.76
N THR A 111 -16.07 -3.65 23.40
CA THR A 111 -17.29 -3.26 24.06
C THR A 111 -17.06 -1.95 24.85
N PRO A 112 -17.91 -0.93 24.73
CA PRO A 112 -17.66 0.37 25.31
C PRO A 112 -17.89 0.34 26.82
N LEU A 113 -16.82 0.40 27.60
CA LEU A 113 -16.83 0.75 29.02
C LEU A 113 -15.76 1.80 29.39
N ASP A 114 -15.23 2.55 28.42
CA ASP A 114 -14.41 3.74 28.72
C ASP A 114 -15.22 5.03 28.45
N PRO A 115 -15.61 5.79 29.49
CA PRO A 115 -16.36 7.04 29.34
C PRO A 115 -15.51 8.27 29.01
N SER A 116 -14.25 8.14 28.58
CA SER A 116 -13.49 9.31 28.11
C SER A 116 -13.76 9.64 26.63
N PRO A 117 -14.23 10.87 26.29
CA PRO A 117 -14.36 11.30 24.92
C PRO A 117 -12.98 11.63 24.36
N ARG A 118 -12.27 10.63 23.84
CA ARG A 118 -11.24 10.91 22.82
C ARG A 118 -11.98 11.43 21.58
N PRO A 119 -11.52 12.53 20.97
CA PRO A 119 -12.14 13.02 19.75
C PRO A 119 -11.99 11.92 18.71
N ILE A 120 -13.11 11.32 18.31
CA ILE A 120 -13.13 10.32 17.25
C ILE A 120 -12.79 11.07 15.96
N GLY A 121 -11.50 11.23 15.68
CA GLY A 121 -11.04 11.31 14.31
C GLY A 121 -11.67 10.12 13.61
N GLY A 122 -12.45 10.37 12.56
CA GLY A 122 -13.27 9.36 11.90
C GLY A 122 -12.50 8.07 11.61
N ALA A 123 -13.24 6.97 11.44
CA ALA A 123 -12.66 5.64 11.18
C ALA A 123 -11.45 5.74 10.23
N PRO A 124 -10.35 5.01 10.51
CA PRO A 124 -9.18 5.02 9.65
C PRO A 124 -9.59 4.78 8.20
N LEU A 125 -9.23 5.71 7.32
CA LEU A 125 -9.47 5.55 5.90
C LEU A 125 -8.47 4.54 5.33
N PRO A 126 -8.82 3.75 4.30
CA PRO A 126 -7.95 2.71 3.75
C PRO A 126 -6.55 3.20 3.37
N TYR A 127 -6.42 4.46 2.93
CA TYR A 127 -5.16 5.08 2.50
C TYR A 127 -4.88 6.38 3.27
N GLY A 128 -5.29 6.43 4.55
CA GLY A 128 -5.06 7.58 5.42
C GLY A 128 -5.57 8.91 4.81
N PRO A 129 -4.84 10.03 4.97
CA PRO A 129 -5.24 11.32 4.43
C PRO A 129 -5.27 11.37 2.90
N ASP A 130 -4.55 10.48 2.22
CA ASP A 130 -4.45 10.44 0.76
C ASP A 130 -5.58 9.63 0.10
N THR A 131 -6.51 9.10 0.90
CA THR A 131 -7.66 8.34 0.39
C THR A 131 -8.48 9.18 -0.58
N CYS A 132 -8.56 8.74 -1.83
CA CYS A 132 -9.37 9.39 -2.85
C CYS A 132 -10.87 9.20 -2.62
N LYS A 133 -11.66 10.22 -2.99
CA LYS A 133 -13.12 10.10 -3.09
C LYS A 133 -13.49 9.01 -4.08
N GLN A 134 -14.67 8.42 -3.91
CA GLN A 134 -15.21 7.46 -4.86
C GLN A 134 -15.23 8.05 -6.29
N GLY A 135 -14.74 7.28 -7.26
CA GLY A 135 -14.59 7.71 -8.66
C GLY A 135 -13.22 8.32 -9.00
N TYR A 136 -12.37 8.53 -7.99
CA TYR A 136 -10.99 9.00 -8.16
C TYR A 136 -9.99 7.93 -7.73
N VAL A 137 -8.81 7.99 -8.33
CA VAL A 137 -7.67 7.11 -8.06
C VAL A 137 -6.39 7.94 -8.06
N TRP A 138 -5.33 7.49 -7.41
CA TRP A 138 -4.03 8.16 -7.52
C TRP A 138 -3.55 8.17 -8.97
N ARG A 139 -2.98 9.29 -9.39
CA ARG A 139 -2.47 9.47 -10.76
C ARG A 139 -1.24 8.62 -11.04
N GLU A 140 -0.38 8.40 -10.02
CA GLU A 140 0.83 7.59 -10.13
C GLU A 140 1.79 8.05 -11.25
N ALA A 141 1.89 9.36 -11.48
CA ALA A 141 2.79 9.96 -12.45
C ALA A 141 4.27 9.65 -12.15
N TYR A 142 4.62 9.54 -10.87
CA TYR A 142 5.94 9.19 -10.36
C TYR A 142 5.77 8.49 -8.99
N PRO A 143 6.84 7.90 -8.41
CA PRO A 143 6.74 7.31 -7.08
C PRO A 143 6.28 8.33 -6.03
N ASN A 144 5.14 8.08 -5.39
CA ASN A 144 4.50 8.93 -4.36
C ASN A 144 3.60 10.05 -4.90
N ASP A 145 3.19 9.98 -6.16
CA ASP A 145 2.15 10.85 -6.70
C ASP A 145 0.74 10.40 -6.26
N HIS A 146 0.30 10.89 -5.09
CA HIS A 146 -1.03 10.62 -4.53
C HIS A 146 -2.06 11.71 -4.88
N VAL A 147 -1.85 12.42 -5.99
CA VAL A 147 -2.87 13.32 -6.54
C VAL A 147 -4.05 12.46 -7.04
N CYS A 148 -5.22 12.68 -6.47
CA CYS A 148 -6.44 11.97 -6.83
C CYS A 148 -7.02 12.53 -8.14
N VAL A 149 -7.08 11.69 -9.17
CA VAL A 149 -7.51 12.01 -10.53
C VAL A 149 -8.53 10.99 -11.03
N THR A 150 -9.09 11.21 -12.22
CA THR A 150 -9.96 10.22 -12.86
C THR A 150 -9.17 8.97 -13.30
N PRO A 151 -9.79 7.79 -13.41
CA PRO A 151 -9.13 6.59 -13.96
C PRO A 151 -8.53 6.80 -15.35
N VAL A 152 -9.14 7.66 -16.18
CA VAL A 152 -8.63 8.00 -17.52
C VAL A 152 -7.31 8.79 -17.41
N SER A 153 -7.25 9.76 -16.51
CA SER A 153 -6.01 10.52 -16.25
C SER A 153 -4.88 9.64 -15.71
N ARG A 154 -5.18 8.66 -14.84
CA ARG A 154 -4.18 7.68 -14.37
C ARG A 154 -3.62 6.86 -15.53
N GLU A 155 -4.47 6.33 -16.42
CA GLU A 155 -4.00 5.56 -17.57
C GLU A 155 -3.18 6.44 -18.54
N GLN A 156 -3.57 7.71 -18.71
CA GLN A 156 -2.79 8.67 -19.48
C GLN A 156 -1.40 8.90 -18.87
N ALA A 157 -1.31 9.12 -17.56
CA ALA A 157 -0.02 9.32 -16.87
C ALA A 157 0.90 8.10 -17.00
N LYS A 158 0.33 6.90 -16.94
CA LYS A 158 1.05 5.63 -17.19
C LYS A 158 1.53 5.52 -18.63
N ALA A 159 0.69 5.87 -19.61
CA ALA A 159 1.08 5.89 -21.02
C ALA A 159 2.21 6.90 -21.29
N ASP A 160 2.15 8.07 -20.65
CA ASP A 160 3.20 9.10 -20.76
C ASP A 160 4.53 8.63 -20.17
N ASN A 161 4.50 7.96 -19.02
CA ASN A 161 5.68 7.35 -18.42
C ASN A 161 6.32 6.30 -19.35
N ALA A 162 5.50 5.47 -20.02
CA ALA A 162 5.97 4.47 -20.98
C ALA A 162 6.61 5.10 -22.23
N GLN A 163 6.17 6.29 -22.63
CA GLN A 163 6.68 7.02 -23.80
C GLN A 163 7.84 7.96 -23.47
N ARG A 164 8.28 8.02 -22.21
CA ARG A 164 9.33 8.94 -21.76
C ARG A 164 10.56 8.92 -22.66
N GLN A 165 11.10 7.74 -22.97
CA GLN A 165 12.31 7.61 -23.81
C GLN A 165 12.09 8.10 -25.24
N ALA A 166 10.91 7.86 -25.82
CA ALA A 166 10.60 8.23 -27.20
C ALA A 166 10.40 9.74 -27.40
N ARG A 167 10.03 10.46 -26.34
CA ARG A 167 9.69 11.89 -26.38
C ARG A 167 10.81 12.79 -25.85
N MET A 168 11.92 12.21 -25.40
CA MET A 168 13.12 12.94 -24.97
C MET A 168 14.08 13.13 -26.15
N ALA A 169 14.49 14.38 -26.41
CA ALA A 169 15.49 14.76 -27.40
C ALA A 169 16.93 14.56 -26.91
N SER A 170 17.20 14.63 -25.59
CA SER A 170 18.48 14.18 -25.01
C SER A 170 18.26 13.50 -23.65
N PRO A 171 18.54 12.19 -23.52
CA PRO A 171 18.37 11.47 -22.26
C PRO A 171 19.38 11.87 -21.16
N HIS A 172 20.29 12.83 -21.41
CA HIS A 172 21.38 13.23 -20.50
C HIS A 172 21.39 14.72 -20.12
N ALA A 173 20.42 15.53 -20.58
CA ALA A 173 20.42 16.96 -20.29
C ALA A 173 20.02 17.22 -18.82
N LYS A 174 21.00 17.53 -17.98
CA LYS A 174 20.76 18.19 -16.70
C LYS A 174 20.45 19.68 -16.95
N SER A 175 19.24 20.02 -16.58
CA SER A 175 18.71 21.30 -16.07
C SER A 175 18.53 22.56 -16.93
N ASP A 176 19.24 22.85 -18.04
CA ASP A 176 19.25 24.29 -18.45
C ASP A 176 18.72 24.64 -19.86
N ASN A 177 18.22 23.68 -20.66
CA ASN A 177 17.41 23.98 -21.86
C ASN A 177 16.64 22.74 -22.36
N ASP A 178 15.40 22.57 -21.86
CA ASP A 178 14.45 21.46 -22.09
C ASP A 178 14.65 20.71 -23.40
N SER A 179 14.85 19.39 -23.31
CA SER A 179 14.91 18.55 -24.51
C SER A 179 13.80 17.52 -24.49
N CYS A 180 12.56 18.00 -24.42
CA CYS A 180 11.48 17.29 -25.09
C CYS A 180 11.66 17.48 -26.60
N VAL A 181 11.32 16.46 -27.40
CA VAL A 181 11.28 16.64 -28.86
C VAL A 181 10.25 17.71 -29.25
N MET A 182 10.41 18.33 -30.42
CA MET A 182 9.50 19.38 -30.90
C MET A 182 8.03 18.96 -30.78
N GLY A 183 7.21 19.82 -30.18
CA GLY A 183 5.78 19.57 -29.92
C GLY A 183 5.46 18.96 -28.55
N TYR A 184 6.48 18.66 -27.73
CA TYR A 184 6.33 18.17 -26.37
C TYR A 184 6.93 19.12 -25.35
N VAL A 185 6.42 19.07 -24.13
CA VAL A 185 6.83 19.85 -22.97
C VAL A 185 6.89 18.95 -21.73
N TRP A 186 7.60 19.35 -20.68
CA TRP A 186 7.55 18.61 -19.42
C TRP A 186 6.14 18.62 -18.84
N ARG A 187 5.72 17.47 -18.31
CA ARG A 187 4.42 17.28 -17.66
C ARG A 187 4.30 18.11 -16.40
N GLU A 188 5.40 18.25 -15.66
CA GLU A 188 5.46 19.01 -14.40
C GLU A 188 4.47 18.52 -13.34
N ALA A 189 4.31 17.20 -13.19
CA ALA A 189 3.56 16.67 -12.05
C ALA A 189 4.18 17.13 -10.71
N ILE A 190 5.51 17.25 -10.68
CA ILE A 190 6.34 17.96 -9.70
C ILE A 190 7.53 18.62 -10.41
N PRO A 191 8.30 19.49 -9.75
CA PRO A 191 9.45 20.14 -10.38
C PRO A 191 10.52 19.19 -10.94
N SER A 192 10.64 17.96 -10.43
CA SER A 192 11.58 16.95 -10.92
C SER A 192 10.96 15.94 -11.91
N ASP A 193 9.68 16.10 -12.24
CA ASP A 193 8.98 15.23 -13.20
C ASP A 193 9.25 15.67 -14.64
N HIS A 194 10.34 15.15 -15.19
CA HIS A 194 10.78 15.41 -16.57
C HIS A 194 10.21 14.41 -17.59
N VAL A 195 8.95 14.02 -17.46
CA VAL A 195 8.23 13.23 -18.48
C VAL A 195 7.68 14.16 -19.55
N CYS A 196 7.96 13.87 -20.83
CA CYS A 196 7.52 14.70 -21.95
C CYS A 196 6.11 14.34 -22.44
N VAL A 197 5.24 15.35 -22.50
CA VAL A 197 3.81 15.25 -22.88
C VAL A 197 3.39 16.41 -23.78
N THR A 198 2.18 16.38 -24.34
CA THR A 198 1.66 17.53 -25.11
C THR A 198 1.28 18.69 -24.19
N GLY A 199 1.15 19.90 -24.75
CA GLY A 199 0.76 21.10 -23.99
C GLY A 199 -0.55 20.91 -23.19
N ASP A 200 -1.54 20.26 -23.79
CA ASP A 200 -2.83 20.00 -23.14
C ASP A 200 -2.71 19.07 -21.93
N ILE A 201 -1.80 18.09 -21.96
CA ILE A 201 -1.55 17.19 -20.83
C ILE A 201 -0.85 17.92 -19.69
N ARG A 202 0.11 18.80 -19.99
CA ARG A 202 0.76 19.65 -18.97
C ARG A 202 -0.27 20.54 -18.28
N GLU A 203 -1.19 21.15 -19.04
CA GLU A 203 -2.24 21.99 -18.45
C GLU A 203 -3.19 21.18 -17.56
N ARG A 204 -3.62 20.00 -18.03
CA ARG A 204 -4.42 19.08 -17.20
C ARG A 204 -3.70 18.67 -15.92
N THR A 205 -2.40 18.36 -16.01
CA THR A 205 -1.59 17.96 -14.85
C THR A 205 -1.54 19.08 -13.81
N LYS A 206 -1.39 20.34 -14.25
CA LYS A 206 -1.44 21.51 -13.37
C LYS A 206 -2.79 21.65 -12.69
N GLN A 207 -3.88 21.48 -13.43
CA GLN A 207 -5.22 21.51 -12.87
C GLN A 207 -5.44 20.41 -11.83
N GLU A 208 -5.04 19.18 -12.13
CA GLU A 208 -5.12 18.05 -11.20
C GLU A 208 -4.31 18.31 -9.92
N ASN A 209 -3.12 18.91 -10.04
CA ASN A 209 -2.32 19.32 -8.88
C ASN A 209 -3.02 20.41 -8.06
N ALA A 210 -3.65 21.39 -8.70
CA ALA A 210 -4.39 22.45 -8.02
C ALA A 210 -5.65 21.92 -7.30
N GLU A 211 -6.27 20.88 -7.86
CA GLU A 211 -7.47 20.24 -7.32
C GLU A 211 -7.17 19.06 -6.37
N ALA A 212 -5.89 18.74 -6.13
CA ALA A 212 -5.48 17.51 -5.45
C ALA A 212 -6.16 17.29 -4.08
N ALA A 213 -6.28 18.34 -3.26
CA ALA A 213 -6.95 18.26 -1.97
C ALA A 213 -8.47 18.05 -2.10
N SER A 214 -9.09 18.61 -3.15
CA SER A 214 -10.53 18.54 -3.37
C SER A 214 -11.03 17.13 -3.72
N HIS A 215 -10.14 16.26 -4.20
CA HIS A 215 -10.46 14.90 -4.61
C HIS A 215 -10.12 13.84 -3.53
N LYS A 216 -9.59 14.26 -2.37
CA LYS A 216 -9.38 13.40 -1.21
C LYS A 216 -10.62 13.39 -0.32
N VAL A 217 -10.88 12.27 0.35
CA VAL A 217 -11.98 12.12 1.32
C VAL A 217 -11.79 13.09 2.48
N ARG A 218 -10.53 13.33 2.87
CA ARG A 218 -10.14 14.34 3.85
C ARG A 218 -9.26 15.37 3.16
N PRO A 219 -9.65 16.65 3.12
CA PRO A 219 -8.83 17.73 2.55
C PRO A 219 -7.60 18.03 3.41
#